data_AF-A0A817LDC8-F1
#
_entry.id   AF-A0A817LDC8-F1
#
_cell.length_a   1.000
_cell.length_b   1.000
_cell.length_c   1.000
_cell.angle_alpha   90.00
_cell.angle_beta   90.00
_cell.angle_gamma   90.00
#
_symmetry.space_group_name_H-M   'P 1'
#
loop_
_entity.id
_entity.type
_entity.pdbx_description
1 polymer ?
#
loop_
_entity_poly.entity_id
_entity_poly.type
_entity_poly.pdbx_seq_one_letter_code
_entity_poly.pdbx_strand_id
1 'polypeptide(L)'
;MLYSHAKDISDKELFELISERRTMSRMLSDYGEQKSTSISTAKRLAEFLGEDIIKDKGLYCRFVIANVPRDASITEHTILLDIFQ
;
A
#
# COMPACT_ATOMS: atom_id res chain seq x y z
N MET A 1 1.80 -21.18 8.63
CA MET A 1 1.82 -19.71 8.51
C MET A 1 0.50 -19.16 8.00
N LEU A 2 0.13 -19.30 6.73
CA LEU A 2 -1.13 -18.73 6.20
C LEU A 2 -2.38 -19.33 6.86
N TYR A 3 -2.52 -20.65 6.91
CA TYR A 3 -3.64 -21.32 7.59
C TYR A 3 -3.70 -21.07 9.09
N SER A 4 -2.55 -20.84 9.73
CA SER A 4 -2.46 -20.54 11.15
C SER A 4 -2.60 -19.05 11.46
N HIS A 5 -2.87 -18.20 10.45
CA HIS A 5 -2.88 -16.74 10.58
C HIS A 5 -1.63 -16.18 11.28
N ALA A 6 -0.47 -16.76 10.98
CA ALA A 6 0.84 -16.33 11.48
C ALA A 6 0.95 -16.20 13.02
N LYS A 7 0.17 -16.97 13.79
CA LYS A 7 0.14 -16.94 15.27
C LYS A 7 1.50 -17.00 15.98
N ASP A 8 2.47 -17.68 15.37
CA ASP A 8 3.79 -17.94 15.98
C ASP A 8 4.90 -17.04 15.40
N ILE A 9 4.54 -15.95 14.71
CA ILE A 9 5.47 -15.05 14.02
C ILE A 9 5.32 -13.63 14.59
N SER A 10 6.42 -12.90 14.70
CA SER A 10 6.39 -11.50 15.12
C SER A 10 5.77 -10.59 14.06
N ASP A 11 5.13 -9.49 14.46
CA ASP A 11 4.52 -8.52 13.52
C ASP A 11 5.53 -8.01 12.48
N LYS A 12 6.79 -7.77 12.90
CA LYS A 12 7.86 -7.34 12.00
C LYS A 12 8.14 -8.36 10.90
N GLU A 13 8.27 -9.63 11.27
CA GLU A 13 8.53 -10.72 10.33
C GLU A 13 7.30 -10.98 9.46
N LEU A 14 6.09 -10.90 10.04
CA LEU A 14 4.84 -10.96 9.30
C LEU A 14 4.81 -9.89 8.21
N PHE A 15 5.03 -8.62 8.55
CA PHE A 15 5.00 -7.51 7.59
C PHE A 15 6.06 -7.65 6.50
N GLU A 16 7.27 -8.11 6.80
CA GLU A 16 8.28 -8.37 5.76
C GLU A 16 7.85 -9.51 4.80
N LEU A 17 7.09 -10.50 5.29
CA LEU A 17 6.64 -11.63 4.47
C LEU A 17 5.38 -11.32 3.65
N ILE A 18 4.43 -10.56 4.19
CA ILE A 18 3.12 -10.33 3.54
C ILE A 18 2.99 -8.97 2.84
N SER A 19 3.90 -8.04 3.09
CA SER A 19 3.81 -6.73 2.45
C SER A 19 4.29 -6.76 1.01
N GLU A 20 3.61 -6.00 0.18
CA GLU A 20 4.00 -5.79 -1.20
C GLU A 20 4.73 -4.45 -1.31
N ARG A 21 5.90 -4.45 -1.96
CA ARG A 21 6.63 -3.23 -2.31
C ARG A 21 6.44 -2.93 -3.79
N ARG A 22 6.01 -1.70 -4.11
CA ARG A 22 5.91 -1.20 -5.49
C ARG A 22 6.62 0.13 -5.63
N THR A 23 7.42 0.28 -6.68
CA THR A 23 8.05 1.54 -7.06
C THR A 23 7.39 2.07 -8.33
N MET A 24 7.00 3.34 -8.31
CA MET A 24 6.41 4.04 -9.44
C MET A 24 7.50 4.79 -10.22
N SER A 25 7.57 4.53 -11.53
CA SER A 25 8.58 5.13 -12.41
C SER A 25 8.21 6.54 -12.90
N ARG A 26 6.95 6.94 -12.76
CA ARG A 26 6.41 8.24 -13.17
C ARG A 26 5.73 8.94 -11.98
N MET A 27 5.46 10.23 -12.12
CA MET A 27 4.76 11.00 -11.08
C MET A 27 3.29 10.55 -11.01
N LEU A 28 2.65 10.68 -9.84
CA LEU A 28 1.25 10.29 -9.68
C LEU A 28 0.31 11.05 -10.64
N SER A 29 0.62 12.32 -10.92
CA SER A 29 -0.09 13.16 -11.88
C SER A 29 -0.11 12.59 -13.29
N ASP A 30 0.93 11.83 -13.69
CA ASP A 30 1.08 11.30 -15.04
C ASP A 30 0.17 10.09 -15.32
N TYR A 31 -0.40 9.48 -14.27
CA TYR A 31 -1.26 8.30 -14.39
C TYR A 31 -2.75 8.65 -14.58
N GLY A 32 -3.14 9.91 -14.39
CA GLY A 32 -4.51 10.39 -14.61
C GLY A 32 -5.58 9.58 -13.86
N GLU A 33 -6.59 9.09 -14.58
CA GLU A 33 -7.72 8.31 -14.03
C GLU A 33 -7.49 6.79 -14.01
N GLN A 34 -6.28 6.31 -14.27
CA GLN A 34 -6.01 4.88 -14.24
C GLN A 34 -6.26 4.31 -12.83
N LYS A 35 -6.95 3.16 -12.77
CA LYS A 35 -7.20 2.45 -11.51
C LYS A 35 -6.18 1.32 -11.37
N SER A 36 -5.28 1.45 -10.41
CA SER A 36 -4.36 0.39 -10.00
C SER A 36 -4.15 0.43 -8.49
N THR A 37 -3.64 -0.67 -7.93
CA THR A 37 -3.24 -0.74 -6.52
C THR A 37 -2.19 0.31 -6.22
N SER A 38 -1.16 0.46 -7.06
CA SER A 38 -0.11 1.47 -6.90
C SER A 38 -0.65 2.90 -6.85
N ILE A 39 -1.60 3.24 -7.72
CA ILE A 39 -2.20 4.59 -7.76
C ILE A 39 -3.06 4.83 -6.51
N SER A 40 -3.84 3.84 -6.09
CA SER A 40 -4.69 3.95 -4.91
C SER A 40 -3.85 4.10 -3.64
N THR A 41 -2.75 3.35 -3.55
CA THR A 41 -1.78 3.44 -2.45
C THR A 41 -1.05 4.79 -2.44
N ALA A 42 -0.61 5.30 -3.59
CA ALA A 42 0.06 6.60 -3.67
C ALA A 42 -0.88 7.77 -3.28
N LYS A 43 -2.17 7.70 -3.66
CA LYS A 43 -3.18 8.67 -3.21
C LYS A 43 -3.35 8.64 -1.69
N ARG A 44 -3.49 7.44 -1.11
CA ARG A 44 -3.56 7.27 0.36
C ARG A 44 -2.31 7.76 1.07
N LEU A 45 -1.14 7.59 0.44
CA LEU A 45 0.12 8.09 0.99
C LEU A 45 0.14 9.63 1.02
N ALA A 46 -0.33 10.28 -0.05
CA ALA A 46 -0.47 11.73 -0.10
C ALA A 46 -1.50 12.25 0.91
N GLU A 47 -2.62 11.55 1.09
CA GLU A 47 -3.62 11.89 2.10
C GLU A 47 -3.07 11.75 3.53
N PHE A 48 -2.23 10.73 3.78
CA PHE A 48 -1.71 10.45 5.12
C PHE A 48 -0.51 11.32 5.51
N LEU A 49 0.46 11.48 4.60
CA LEU A 49 1.74 12.10 4.89
C LEU A 49 1.92 13.47 4.18
N GLY A 50 1.00 13.85 3.29
CA GLY A 50 0.99 15.11 2.56
C GLY A 50 1.35 14.99 1.08
N GLU A 51 0.90 15.96 0.28
CA GLU A 51 1.10 15.99 -1.17
C GLU A 51 2.58 16.14 -1.60
N ASP A 52 3.46 16.57 -0.70
CA ASP A 52 4.89 16.75 -1.03
C ASP A 52 5.58 15.43 -1.44
N ILE A 53 5.04 14.29 -1.02
CA ILE A 53 5.70 12.98 -1.16
C ILE A 53 5.42 12.36 -2.53
N ILE A 54 4.35 12.81 -3.20
CA ILE A 54 3.98 12.37 -4.55
C ILE A 54 4.53 13.27 -5.66
N LYS A 55 5.30 14.31 -5.30
CA LYS A 55 5.92 15.25 -6.24
C LYS A 55 7.14 14.67 -6.95
N ASP A 56 7.83 13.73 -6.30
CA ASP A 56 9.04 13.13 -6.85
C ASP A 56 8.79 11.82 -7.59
N LYS A 57 9.58 11.59 -8.64
CA LYS A 57 9.62 10.30 -9.35
C LYS A 57 10.34 9.27 -8.49
N GLY A 58 9.98 8.00 -8.65
CA GLY A 58 10.61 6.91 -7.90
C GLY A 58 9.99 6.67 -6.53
N LEU A 59 8.82 7.25 -6.26
CA LEU A 59 8.04 6.92 -5.08
C LEU A 59 7.88 5.40 -4.96
N TYR A 60 8.25 4.86 -3.82
CA TYR A 60 7.93 3.48 -3.47
C TYR A 60 6.89 3.48 -2.37
N CYS A 61 5.98 2.53 -2.44
CA CYS A 61 4.98 2.28 -1.42
C CYS A 61 5.13 0.84 -0.95
N ARG A 62 4.95 0.63 0.35
CA ARG A 62 4.82 -0.70 0.93
C ARG A 62 3.43 -0.82 1.53
N PHE A 63 2.67 -1.83 1.13
CA PHE A 63 1.28 -1.98 1.56
C PHE A 63 0.90 -3.44 1.80
N VAL A 64 -0.18 -3.65 2.55
CA VAL A 64 -0.90 -4.93 2.68
C VAL A 64 -2.31 -4.79 2.12
N ILE A 65 -2.97 -5.91 1.83
CA ILE A 65 -4.37 -5.95 1.43
C ILE A 65 -5.24 -6.32 2.63
N ALA A 66 -6.18 -5.44 2.96
CA ALA A 66 -7.16 -5.69 4.01
C ALA A 66 -8.30 -6.58 3.53
N ASN A 67 -8.94 -7.29 4.46
CA ASN A 67 -10.16 -8.05 4.18
C ASN A 67 -11.43 -7.18 4.23
N VAL A 68 -11.33 -5.94 4.69
CA VAL A 68 -12.45 -5.01 4.83
C VAL A 68 -12.13 -3.69 4.13
N PRO A 69 -13.14 -3.03 3.53
CA PRO A 69 -14.56 -3.42 3.43
C PRO A 69 -14.80 -4.53 2.39
N ARG A 70 -15.74 -5.47 2.60
CA ARG A 70 -15.87 -6.66 1.73
C ARG A 70 -16.39 -6.39 0.31
N ASP A 71 -17.11 -5.28 0.14
CA ASP A 71 -17.83 -4.94 -1.10
C ASP A 71 -17.05 -3.96 -2.00
N ALA A 72 -15.81 -3.63 -1.64
CA ALA A 72 -14.96 -2.73 -2.40
C ALA A 72 -14.04 -3.48 -3.37
N SER A 73 -13.45 -2.76 -4.33
CA SER A 73 -12.45 -3.34 -5.21
C SER A 73 -11.14 -3.58 -4.46
N ILE A 74 -10.35 -4.59 -4.87
CA ILE A 74 -9.05 -4.91 -4.24
C ILE A 74 -8.13 -3.67 -4.16
N THR A 75 -8.23 -2.77 -5.14
CA THR A 75 -7.46 -1.50 -5.15
C THR A 75 -7.78 -0.60 -3.97
N GLU A 76 -8.99 -0.66 -3.43
CA GLU A 76 -9.45 0.10 -2.27
C GLU A 76 -9.16 -0.61 -0.95
N HIS A 77 -8.60 -1.81 -0.97
CA HIS A 77 -8.23 -2.56 0.24
C HIS A 77 -6.76 -2.34 0.65
N THR A 78 -6.01 -1.50 -0.08
CA THR A 78 -4.59 -1.27 0.18
C THR A 78 -4.37 -0.46 1.46
N ILE A 79 -3.66 -1.01 2.44
CA ILE A 79 -3.27 -0.32 3.66
C ILE A 79 -1.77 -0.11 3.65
N LEU A 80 -1.32 1.12 3.87
CA LEU A 80 0.10 1.48 3.97
C LEU A 80 0.72 0.87 5.22
N LEU A 81 1.93 0.33 5.13
CA LEU A 81 2.61 -0.16 6.32
C LEU A 81 3.04 0.97 7.26
N ASP A 82 3.25 2.18 6.74
CA ASP A 82 3.65 3.36 7.50
C ASP A 82 2.65 3.73 8.62
N ILE A 83 1.42 3.20 8.60
CA ILE A 83 0.45 3.42 9.70
C ILE A 83 0.68 2.52 10.91
N PHE A 84 1.45 1.44 10.75
CA PHE A 84 1.71 0.43 11.77
C PHE A 84 3.10 0.59 12.42
N GLN A 85 3.86 1.63 12.03
CA GLN A 85 5.13 2.04 12.66
C GLN A 85 4.90 3.13 13.70
#